data_AF-A0A3D5LFC3-F1
#
_entry.id   AF-A0A3D5LFC3-F1
#
_cell.length_a   1.000
_cell.length_b   1.000
_cell.length_c   1.000
_cell.angle_alpha   90.00
_cell.angle_beta   90.00
_cell.angle_gamma   90.00
#
_symmetry.space_group_name_H-M   'P 1'
#
loop_
_entity.id
_entity.type
_entity.pdbx_description
1 polymer ?
#
loop_
_entity_poly.entity_id
_entity_poly.type
_entity_poly.pdbx_seq_one_letter_code
_entity_poly.pdbx_strand_id
1 'polypeptide(L)'
;MFTIYDVDYYPAVSIGEIPQILNHGYCYLLYDFGVLTEANYNEFLRCDRKIVIGSLAPWKEQLYHKFIQSTFIGQKSGEDFYYLVLFGEGNDMQAFRKKYHLSMAQIPFFKNPFHIEKEQFPFLQELL
;
A
#
# COMPACT_ATOMS: atom_id res chain seq x y z
N MET A 1 20.01 -8.90 -7.39
CA MET A 1 19.87 -7.43 -7.49
C MET A 1 20.19 -7.01 -8.90
N PHE A 2 19.45 -6.05 -9.44
CA PHE A 2 19.80 -5.35 -10.67
C PHE A 2 19.44 -3.86 -10.51
N THR A 3 20.10 -2.98 -11.25
CA THR A 3 19.94 -1.53 -11.10
C THR A 3 19.35 -0.93 -12.37
N ILE A 4 18.35 -0.05 -12.23
CA ILE A 4 17.78 0.73 -13.33
C ILE A 4 17.59 2.17 -12.83
N TYR A 5 18.11 3.16 -13.55
CA TYR A 5 17.99 4.59 -13.18
C TYR A 5 18.36 4.89 -11.71
N ASP A 6 19.49 4.35 -11.25
CA ASP A 6 20.01 4.48 -9.87
C ASP A 6 19.08 3.91 -8.78
N VAL A 7 18.15 3.03 -9.16
CA VAL A 7 17.31 2.25 -8.24
C VAL A 7 17.74 0.79 -8.27
N ASP A 8 18.05 0.24 -7.09
CA ASP A 8 18.39 -1.16 -6.93
C ASP A 8 17.13 -2.01 -6.67
N TYR A 9 16.91 -2.98 -7.54
CA TYR A 9 15.79 -3.91 -7.46
C TYR A 9 16.26 -5.25 -6.93
N TYR A 10 15.57 -5.72 -5.89
CA TYR A 10 15.82 -7.01 -5.26
C TYR A 10 14.61 -7.93 -5.49
N PRO A 11 14.62 -8.79 -6.52
CA PRO A 11 13.53 -9.72 -6.76
C PRO A 11 13.56 -10.87 -5.73
N ALA A 12 12.37 -11.34 -5.32
CA ALA A 12 12.18 -12.51 -4.46
C ALA A 12 12.93 -12.47 -3.11
N VAL A 13 13.03 -11.28 -2.51
CA VAL A 13 13.62 -11.08 -1.17
C VAL A 13 12.81 -11.83 -0.12
N SER A 14 13.51 -12.62 0.69
CA SER A 14 12.96 -13.20 1.90
C SER A 14 13.06 -12.21 3.07
N ILE A 15 12.19 -12.39 4.08
CA ILE A 15 12.17 -11.54 5.28
C ILE A 15 13.54 -11.52 6.00
N GLY A 16 14.29 -12.62 5.96
CA GLY A 16 15.61 -12.72 6.58
C GLY A 16 16.69 -11.84 5.93
N GLU A 17 16.49 -11.41 4.69
CA GLU A 17 17.43 -10.57 3.94
C GLU A 17 17.17 -9.07 4.17
N ILE A 18 15.96 -8.69 4.62
CA ILE A 18 15.57 -7.30 4.85
C ILE A 18 16.55 -6.55 5.78
N PRO A 19 17.01 -7.10 6.93
CA PRO A 19 17.96 -6.41 7.80
C PRO A 19 19.29 -6.07 7.11
N GLN A 20 19.75 -6.92 6.19
CA GLN A 20 20.98 -6.65 5.45
C GLN A 20 20.73 -5.49 4.48
N ILE A 21 19.64 -5.50 3.73
CA ILE A 21 19.27 -4.44 2.77
C ILE A 21 19.11 -3.10 3.49
N LEU A 22 18.46 -3.06 4.66
CA LEU A 22 18.32 -1.87 5.50
C LEU A 22 19.66 -1.20 5.84
N ASN A 23 20.70 -2.00 6.07
CA ASN A 23 22.02 -1.50 6.44
C ASN A 23 22.85 -0.95 5.26
N HIS A 24 22.36 -1.01 4.01
CA HIS A 24 23.08 -0.50 2.83
C HIS A 24 23.01 1.02 2.67
N GLY A 25 22.25 1.72 3.53
CA GLY A 25 22.23 3.19 3.55
C GLY A 25 21.36 3.84 2.46
N TYR A 26 20.38 3.11 1.92
CA TYR A 26 19.37 3.67 1.02
C TYR A 26 18.55 4.77 1.70
N CYS A 27 18.24 5.84 0.95
CA CYS A 27 17.35 6.90 1.46
C CYS A 27 15.90 6.43 1.58
N TYR A 28 15.48 5.55 0.68
CA TYR A 28 14.12 5.00 0.63
C TYR A 28 14.17 3.52 0.30
N LEU A 29 13.32 2.73 0.94
CA LEU A 29 13.10 1.32 0.64
C LEU A 29 11.61 1.11 0.37
N LEU A 30 11.29 0.59 -0.80
CA LEU A 30 9.94 0.23 -1.18
C LEU A 30 9.78 -1.29 -1.12
N TYR A 31 8.94 -1.76 -0.21
CA TYR A 31 8.61 -3.18 -0.11
C TYR A 31 7.29 -3.47 -0.84
N ASP A 32 7.38 -4.29 -1.88
CA ASP A 32 6.21 -4.92 -2.46
C ASP A 32 5.97 -6.27 -1.77
N PHE A 33 5.05 -6.27 -0.81
CA PHE A 33 4.65 -7.49 -0.10
C PHE A 33 3.67 -8.36 -0.90
N GLY A 34 3.14 -7.88 -2.02
CA GLY A 34 2.03 -8.51 -2.72
C GLY A 34 0.80 -8.66 -1.82
N VAL A 35 0.46 -9.90 -1.48
CA VAL A 35 -0.63 -10.21 -0.54
C VAL A 35 -0.07 -10.29 0.88
N LEU A 36 -0.66 -9.51 1.79
CA LEU A 36 -0.31 -9.60 3.21
C LEU A 36 -0.81 -10.94 3.80
N THR A 37 0.10 -11.62 4.48
CA THR A 37 -0.09 -12.90 5.18
C THR A 37 0.52 -12.79 6.57
N GLU A 38 0.22 -13.73 7.46
CA GLU A 38 0.82 -13.74 8.80
C GLU A 38 2.35 -13.74 8.77
N ALA A 39 2.96 -14.34 7.74
CA ALA A 39 4.41 -14.41 7.60
C ALA A 39 5.05 -13.04 7.37
N ASN A 40 4.43 -12.17 6.56
CA ASN A 40 5.01 -10.86 6.19
C ASN A 40 4.38 -9.67 6.94
N TYR A 41 3.29 -9.88 7.67
CA TYR A 41 2.55 -8.83 8.36
C TYR A 41 3.41 -8.05 9.36
N ASN A 42 4.31 -8.73 10.09
CA ASN A 42 5.19 -8.05 11.05
C ASN A 42 6.18 -7.10 10.38
N GLU A 43 6.71 -7.46 9.21
CA GLU A 43 7.61 -6.57 8.46
C GLU A 43 6.84 -5.40 7.83
N PHE A 44 5.60 -5.64 7.38
CA PHE A 44 4.71 -4.56 6.96
C PHE A 44 4.46 -3.55 8.10
N LEU A 45 4.20 -4.04 9.33
CA LEU A 45 3.99 -3.17 10.49
C LEU A 45 5.21 -2.33 10.88
N ARG A 46 6.42 -2.79 10.53
CA ARG A 46 7.69 -2.10 10.78
C ARG A 46 7.97 -0.96 9.81
N CYS A 47 7.26 -0.90 8.68
CA CYS A 47 7.42 0.17 7.70
C CYS A 47 6.99 1.53 8.28
N ASP A 48 7.69 2.59 7.92
CA ASP A 48 7.32 3.96 8.32
C ASP A 48 6.00 4.42 7.67
N ARG A 49 5.75 3.94 6.45
CA ARG A 49 4.50 4.13 5.70
C ARG A 49 3.92 2.78 5.32
N LYS A 50 2.65 2.59 5.65
CA LYS A 50 1.90 1.34 5.44
C LYS A 50 0.79 1.59 4.44
N ILE A 51 1.04 1.30 3.17
CA ILE A 51 0.09 1.57 2.08
C ILE A 51 -0.63 0.27 1.72
N VAL A 52 -1.96 0.32 1.73
CA VAL A 52 -2.81 -0.81 1.35
C VAL A 52 -3.65 -0.43 0.14
N ILE A 53 -3.44 -1.12 -0.97
CA ILE A 53 -4.17 -0.86 -2.21
C ILE A 53 -5.27 -1.92 -2.38
N GLY A 54 -6.52 -1.45 -2.47
CA GLY A 54 -7.69 -2.28 -2.72
C GLY A 54 -8.52 -1.80 -3.92
N SER A 55 -9.60 -2.53 -4.20
CA SER A 55 -10.56 -2.19 -5.24
C SER A 55 -11.97 -2.40 -4.70
N LEU A 56 -12.85 -1.43 -4.97
CA LEU A 56 -14.28 -1.48 -4.70
C LEU A 56 -15.07 -1.91 -5.95
N ALA A 57 -14.41 -2.40 -7.00
CA ALA A 57 -15.12 -3.03 -8.10
C ALA A 57 -15.89 -4.26 -7.58
N PRO A 58 -17.11 -4.54 -8.06
CA PRO A 58 -17.98 -5.57 -7.47
C PRO A 58 -17.35 -6.96 -7.33
N TRP A 59 -16.45 -7.33 -8.25
CA TRP A 59 -15.75 -8.62 -8.23
C TRP A 59 -14.51 -8.67 -7.31
N LYS A 60 -14.06 -7.54 -6.75
CA LYS A 60 -12.89 -7.44 -5.84
C LYS A 60 -13.21 -6.86 -4.46
N GLU A 61 -14.34 -6.15 -4.31
CA GLU A 61 -14.71 -5.47 -3.06
C GLU A 61 -14.70 -6.41 -1.85
N GLN A 62 -15.23 -7.63 -2.01
CA GLN A 62 -15.27 -8.62 -0.92
C GLN A 62 -13.87 -8.98 -0.40
N LEU A 63 -12.83 -8.97 -1.25
CA LEU A 63 -11.45 -9.21 -0.82
C LEU A 63 -10.97 -8.07 0.07
N TYR A 64 -11.31 -6.83 -0.26
CA TYR A 64 -10.91 -5.67 0.53
C TYR A 64 -11.63 -5.63 1.88
N HIS A 65 -12.93 -5.96 1.90
CA HIS A 65 -13.68 -6.16 3.15
C HIS A 65 -13.04 -7.20 4.05
N LYS A 66 -12.68 -8.37 3.50
CA LYS A 66 -12.04 -9.46 4.26
C LYS A 66 -10.72 -9.01 4.86
N PHE A 67 -9.88 -8.34 4.08
CA PHE A 67 -8.59 -7.81 4.54
C PHE A 67 -8.76 -6.85 5.74
N ILE A 68 -9.68 -5.91 5.62
CA ILE A 68 -9.93 -4.94 6.68
C ILE A 68 -10.45 -5.65 7.93
N GLN A 69 -11.46 -6.50 7.80
CA GLN A 69 -11.99 -7.24 8.94
C GLN A 69 -10.92 -8.09 9.63
N SER A 70 -10.06 -8.80 8.89
CA SER A 70 -8.99 -9.59 9.50
C SER A 70 -7.94 -8.74 10.21
N THR A 71 -7.67 -7.54 9.70
CA THR A 71 -6.71 -6.59 10.30
C THR A 71 -7.27 -5.97 11.59
N PHE A 72 -8.55 -5.59 11.59
CA PHE A 72 -9.21 -4.91 12.72
C PHE A 72 -9.46 -5.84 13.93
N ILE A 73 -9.55 -7.15 13.73
CA ILE A 73 -9.83 -8.12 14.81
C ILE A 73 -8.57 -8.42 15.69
N GLY A 74 -7.39 -7.91 15.31
CA GLY A 74 -6.09 -8.29 15.90
C GLY A 74 -5.36 -7.31 16.84
N GLN A 75 -6.03 -6.31 17.45
CA GLN A 75 -5.46 -5.38 18.47
C GLN A 75 -4.51 -4.25 18.03
N LYS A 76 -4.36 -3.95 16.74
CA LYS A 76 -3.82 -2.65 16.32
C LYS A 76 -4.82 -2.06 15.35
N SER A 77 -5.47 -0.97 15.75
CA SER A 77 -6.32 -0.21 14.85
C SER A 77 -5.50 0.07 13.60
N GLY A 78 -5.99 -0.29 12.42
CA GLY A 78 -5.35 0.03 11.14
C GLY A 78 -5.35 1.55 10.86
N GLU A 79 -5.45 2.38 11.90
CA GLU A 79 -5.52 3.84 11.87
C GLU A 79 -4.26 4.46 11.26
N ASP A 80 -3.12 3.77 11.33
CA ASP A 80 -1.86 4.23 10.73
C ASP A 80 -1.68 3.80 9.26
N PHE A 81 -2.68 3.16 8.65
CA PHE A 81 -2.58 2.64 7.29
C PHE A 81 -3.19 3.62 6.27
N TYR A 82 -2.50 3.77 5.15
CA TYR A 82 -2.97 4.53 4.00
C TYR A 82 -3.77 3.60 3.09
N TYR A 83 -5.09 3.64 3.22
CA TYR A 83 -6.00 2.85 2.39
C TYR A 83 -6.24 3.55 1.05
N LEU A 84 -5.84 2.91 -0.05
CA LEU A 84 -5.98 3.42 -1.40
C LEU A 84 -6.96 2.56 -2.22
N VAL A 85 -7.75 3.21 -3.06
CA VAL A 85 -8.74 2.56 -3.95
C VAL A 85 -8.35 2.75 -5.40
N LEU A 86 -8.21 1.65 -6.14
CA LEU A 86 -7.94 1.66 -7.57
C LEU A 86 -9.21 1.94 -8.41
N PHE A 87 -10.32 1.29 -8.06
CA PHE A 87 -11.62 1.42 -8.73
C PHE A 87 -12.74 1.47 -7.70
N GLY A 88 -13.66 2.42 -7.87
CA GLY A 88 -14.84 2.62 -7.03
C GLY A 88 -15.48 3.95 -7.34
N GLU A 89 -16.80 4.05 -7.19
CA GLU A 89 -17.50 5.34 -7.32
C GLU A 89 -17.51 6.08 -5.98
N GLY A 90 -17.79 7.40 -6.02
CA GLY A 90 -17.80 8.24 -4.82
C GLY A 90 -18.78 7.74 -3.75
N ASN A 91 -19.92 7.15 -4.15
CA ASN A 91 -20.90 6.57 -3.24
C ASN A 91 -20.37 5.31 -2.53
N ASP A 92 -19.70 4.42 -3.27
CA ASP A 92 -19.12 3.18 -2.72
C ASP A 92 -18.04 3.50 -1.69
N MET A 93 -17.16 4.47 -2.02
CA MET A 93 -16.13 4.93 -1.09
C MET A 93 -16.72 5.53 0.17
N GLN A 94 -17.78 6.34 0.07
CA GLN A 94 -18.45 6.92 1.24
C GLN A 94 -19.08 5.83 2.12
N ALA A 95 -19.77 4.87 1.51
CA ALA A 95 -20.36 3.74 2.23
C ALA A 95 -19.29 2.91 2.96
N PHE A 96 -18.16 2.66 2.30
CA PHE A 96 -17.05 1.91 2.84
C PHE A 96 -16.34 2.65 3.99
N ARG A 97 -16.04 3.95 3.83
CA ARG A 97 -15.50 4.81 4.89
C ARG A 97 -16.40 4.81 6.13
N LYS A 98 -17.72 4.93 5.93
CA LYS A 98 -18.70 4.94 7.02
C LYS A 98 -18.77 3.60 7.74
N LYS A 99 -18.68 2.48 7.00
CA LYS A 99 -18.76 1.13 7.56
C LYS A 99 -17.57 0.77 8.45
N TYR A 100 -16.37 1.20 8.08
CA TYR A 100 -15.13 0.83 8.78
C TYR A 100 -14.46 1.97 9.54
N HIS A 101 -15.05 3.18 9.53
CA HIS A 101 -14.51 4.37 10.20
C HIS A 101 -13.05 4.67 9.82
N LEU A 102 -12.71 4.51 8.55
CA LEU A 102 -11.35 4.72 8.04
C LEU A 102 -11.31 5.79 6.95
N SER A 103 -10.17 6.49 6.87
CA SER A 103 -9.86 7.36 5.74
C SER A 103 -9.31 6.53 4.59
N MET A 104 -9.64 6.90 3.37
CA MET A 104 -9.13 6.24 2.18
C MET A 104 -9.12 7.19 0.99
N ALA A 105 -8.11 7.12 0.15
CA ALA A 105 -7.96 7.97 -1.04
C ALA A 105 -8.14 7.15 -2.32
N GLN A 106 -8.66 7.77 -3.38
CA GLN A 106 -8.71 7.14 -4.69
C GLN A 106 -7.39 7.41 -5.41
N ILE A 107 -6.80 6.37 -6.00
CA ILE A 107 -5.60 6.54 -6.83
C ILE A 107 -6.03 7.26 -8.12
N PRO A 108 -5.43 8.40 -8.47
CA PRO A 108 -5.72 9.08 -9.72
C PRO A 108 -5.27 8.23 -10.91
N PHE A 109 -5.88 8.45 -12.07
CA PHE A 109 -5.46 7.74 -13.28
C PHE A 109 -4.09 8.23 -13.77
N PHE A 110 -3.14 7.30 -13.91
CA PHE A 110 -1.83 7.55 -14.50
C PHE A 110 -1.82 7.04 -15.94
N LYS A 111 -1.82 7.96 -16.92
CA LYS A 111 -1.77 7.59 -18.34
C LYS A 111 -0.48 6.86 -18.71
N ASN A 112 0.64 7.29 -18.12
CA ASN A 112 1.94 6.65 -18.27
C ASN A 112 2.61 6.57 -16.89
N PRO A 113 2.90 5.37 -16.36
CA PRO A 113 3.49 5.20 -15.03
C PRO A 113 4.94 5.72 -14.94
N PHE A 114 5.62 5.91 -16.07
CA PHE A 114 6.98 6.47 -16.12
C PHE A 114 7.01 7.98 -16.39
N HIS A 115 5.84 8.62 -16.52
CA HIS A 115 5.74 10.05 -16.78
C HIS A 115 4.70 10.67 -15.85
N ILE A 116 5.20 11.27 -14.77
CA ILE A 116 4.37 11.89 -13.74
C ILE A 116 4.07 13.33 -14.15
N GLU A 117 2.79 13.65 -14.28
CA GLU A 117 2.29 14.99 -14.59
C GLU A 117 2.08 15.80 -13.30
N LYS A 118 2.09 17.14 -13.38
CA LYS A 118 2.04 18.02 -12.20
C LYS A 118 0.78 17.81 -11.36
N GLU A 119 -0.31 17.43 -12.02
CA GLU A 119 -1.62 17.15 -11.44
C GLU A 119 -1.58 15.93 -10.49
N GLN A 120 -0.60 15.04 -10.66
CA GLN A 120 -0.42 13.84 -9.83
C GLN A 120 0.47 14.09 -8.61
N PHE A 121 1.20 15.20 -8.57
CA PHE A 121 2.17 15.48 -7.51
C PHE A 121 1.52 15.59 -6.13
N PRO A 122 0.38 16.29 -5.93
CA PRO A 122 -0.23 16.40 -4.61
C PRO A 122 -0.55 15.03 -4.01
N PHE A 123 -1.13 14.13 -4.82
CA PHE A 123 -1.45 12.77 -4.38
C PHE A 123 -0.20 11.98 -4.00
N LEU A 124 0.86 12.03 -4.82
CA LEU A 124 2.09 11.28 -4.53
C LEU A 124 2.85 11.83 -3.32
N GLN A 125 2.81 13.15 -3.10
CA GLN A 125 3.43 13.78 -1.93
C GLN A 125 2.75 13.38 -0.63
N GLU A 126 1.45 13.12 -0.63
CA GLU A 126 0.73 12.60 0.55
C GLU A 126 1.19 11.19 0.96
N LEU A 127 1.85 10.45 0.06
CA LEU A 127 2.35 9.09 0.30
C LEU A 127 3.79 9.03 0.84
N LEU A 128 4.52 10.16 0.84
CA LEU A 128 5.89 10.29 1.35
C LEU A 128 5.87 10.71 2.82
#